data_AF-A0A958G2P8-F1
#
_entry.id   AF-A0A958G2P8-F1
#
_cell.length_a   1.000
_cell.length_b   1.000
_cell.length_c   1.000
_cell.angle_alpha   90.00
_cell.angle_beta   90.00
_cell.angle_gamma   90.00
#
_symmetry.space_group_name_H-M   'P 1'
#
loop_
_entity.id
_entity.type
_entity.pdbx_description
1 polymer ?
#
loop_
_entity_poly.entity_id
_entity_poly.type
_entity_poly.pdbx_seq_one_letter_code
_entity_poly.pdbx_strand_id
1 'polypeptide(L)'
;MNEQTPYLYLNFERNRERLEERLLEIRRIHGNRLFPQLHPDTNILDYFVETAFEKGAPGQYFLANTSLKDNYIDITVRPKRAGLLEKELPTGITLCLRGGLFPRQHPSPELVIDRVIDIFDAPRRSFELEVSAIPLLANNGERRDNLFTGRLMLQLPEISKKTREHLQHWKDYLEWKREIVESQLSGLRYFSAEMSGEQLSFRVATENEAVFETFERSLNRDELMAFPLRYSSDAWVFNYNRNIRSIPSVALGRFRKLRKVDSREYDAELRECPWPTPFVAELIFDLGEDDQAEFDESPPAQKEALRRFLLKKIPDEGFLAVSLVGEFTLIQRQSQSIRDLEMESGYAPFLSSWLFDISQANTP
;
A
#
# COMPACT_ATOMS: atom_id res chain seq x y z
N MET A 1 -30.74 -9.06 40.53
CA MET A 1 -30.30 -10.10 39.57
C MET A 1 -28.82 -10.34 39.87
N ASN A 2 -28.43 -11.55 40.28
CA ASN A 2 -27.02 -11.88 40.43
C ASN A 2 -26.37 -11.77 39.04
N GLU A 3 -25.60 -10.73 38.80
CA GLU A 3 -24.75 -10.65 37.60
C GLU A 3 -23.64 -11.68 37.78
N GLN A 4 -23.87 -12.87 37.26
CA GLN A 4 -22.86 -13.90 37.16
C GLN A 4 -21.74 -13.38 36.27
N THR A 5 -20.49 -13.43 36.74
CA THR A 5 -19.34 -12.94 35.99
C THR A 5 -19.23 -13.71 34.66
N PRO A 6 -19.23 -13.02 33.51
CA PRO A 6 -19.20 -13.67 32.21
C PRO A 6 -17.84 -14.32 31.93
N TYR A 7 -17.82 -15.25 30.98
CA TYR A 7 -16.61 -15.93 30.54
C TYR A 7 -15.99 -15.26 29.31
N LEU A 8 -14.68 -15.02 29.36
CA LEU A 8 -13.86 -14.52 28.26
C LEU A 8 -13.20 -15.71 27.55
N TYR A 9 -13.77 -16.13 26.41
CA TYR A 9 -13.25 -17.26 25.64
C TYR A 9 -12.11 -16.85 24.71
N LEU A 10 -10.90 -17.33 24.98
CA LEU A 10 -9.68 -16.99 24.22
C LEU A 10 -9.09 -18.25 23.58
N ASN A 11 -8.68 -18.13 22.31
CA ASN A 11 -8.02 -19.20 21.57
C ASN A 11 -6.67 -18.70 21.04
N PHE A 12 -5.58 -19.21 21.62
CA PHE A 12 -4.20 -18.94 21.20
C PHE A 12 -3.65 -20.02 20.26
N GLU A 13 -4.27 -21.21 20.24
CA GLU A 13 -3.72 -22.41 19.58
C GLU A 13 -3.67 -22.29 18.06
N ARG A 14 -4.64 -21.59 17.44
CA ARG A 14 -4.68 -21.44 15.98
C ARG A 14 -3.48 -20.70 15.38
N ASN A 15 -2.87 -19.80 16.15
CA ASN A 15 -1.75 -18.96 15.69
C ASN A 15 -0.52 -19.09 16.61
N ARG A 16 -0.41 -20.21 17.32
CA ARG A 16 0.51 -20.40 18.45
C ARG A 16 1.96 -20.03 18.13
N GLU A 17 2.52 -20.62 17.07
CA GLU A 17 3.92 -20.38 16.64
C GLU A 17 4.17 -18.89 16.38
N ARG A 18 3.28 -18.23 15.63
CA ARG A 18 3.39 -16.81 15.31
C ARG A 18 3.30 -15.91 16.56
N LEU A 19 2.43 -16.26 17.50
CA LEU A 19 2.27 -15.51 18.75
C LEU A 19 3.51 -15.65 19.64
N GLU A 20 4.09 -16.84 19.69
CA GLU A 20 5.34 -17.12 20.40
C GLU A 20 6.51 -16.33 19.80
N GLU A 21 6.72 -16.41 18.49
CA GLU A 21 7.74 -15.63 17.78
C GLU A 21 7.62 -14.13 18.08
N ARG A 22 6.37 -13.63 18.08
CA ARG A 22 6.09 -12.22 18.38
C ARG A 22 6.46 -11.85 19.81
N LEU A 23 6.13 -12.69 20.80
CA LEU A 23 6.51 -12.45 22.20
C LEU A 23 8.03 -12.50 22.39
N LEU A 24 8.74 -13.38 21.68
CA LEU A 24 10.20 -13.43 21.67
C LEU A 24 10.81 -12.14 21.10
N GLU A 25 10.23 -11.60 20.02
CA GLU A 25 10.63 -10.30 19.44
C GLU A 25 10.45 -9.16 20.46
N ILE A 26 9.29 -9.09 21.11
CA ILE A 26 9.00 -8.09 22.15
C ILE A 26 9.98 -8.24 23.33
N ARG A 27 10.26 -9.48 23.77
CA ARG A 27 11.26 -9.74 24.82
C ARG A 27 12.67 -9.32 24.40
N ARG A 28 13.03 -9.46 23.12
CA ARG A 28 14.32 -8.97 22.60
C ARG A 28 14.43 -7.45 22.70
N ILE A 29 13.33 -6.73 22.48
CA ILE A 29 13.27 -5.26 22.55
C ILE A 29 13.39 -4.77 24.01
N HIS A 30 12.62 -5.36 24.92
CA HIS A 30 12.57 -4.92 26.32
C HIS A 30 13.61 -5.61 27.23
N GLY A 31 14.30 -6.63 26.72
CA GLY A 31 15.27 -7.44 27.43
C GLY A 31 14.67 -8.24 28.59
N ASN A 32 15.50 -8.57 29.57
CA ASN A 32 15.12 -9.36 30.75
C ASN A 32 14.12 -8.65 31.69
N ARG A 33 13.70 -7.42 31.37
CA ARG A 33 12.63 -6.71 32.10
C ARG A 33 11.24 -7.23 31.73
N LEU A 34 11.10 -7.85 30.56
CA LEU A 34 9.88 -8.55 30.16
C LEU A 34 10.01 -10.02 30.55
N PHE A 35 9.12 -10.46 31.43
CA PHE A 35 9.11 -11.79 32.03
C PHE A 35 10.44 -12.13 32.75
N PRO A 36 10.82 -11.38 33.81
CA PRO A 36 12.04 -11.60 34.56
C PRO A 36 12.10 -12.97 35.24
N GLN A 37 10.95 -13.56 35.58
CA GLN A 37 10.87 -14.87 36.26
C GLN A 37 10.68 -16.04 35.27
N LEU A 38 10.69 -15.78 33.96
CA LEU A 38 10.52 -16.82 32.94
C LEU A 38 11.72 -17.77 32.90
N HIS A 39 11.46 -19.05 33.19
CA HIS A 39 12.46 -20.12 33.11
C HIS A 39 12.84 -20.42 31.65
N PRO A 40 14.12 -20.74 31.34
CA PRO A 40 14.57 -21.00 29.98
C PRO A 40 13.81 -22.10 29.23
N ASP A 41 13.38 -23.14 29.95
CA ASP A 41 12.66 -24.29 29.37
C ASP A 41 11.14 -24.08 29.24
N THR A 42 10.63 -22.94 29.71
CA THR A 42 9.20 -22.63 29.65
C THR A 42 8.88 -21.84 28.38
N ASN A 43 7.84 -22.26 27.67
CA ASN A 43 7.34 -21.54 26.51
C ASN A 43 6.82 -20.14 26.93
N ILE A 44 7.31 -19.10 26.25
CA ILE A 44 6.99 -17.71 26.60
C ILE A 44 5.50 -17.37 26.45
N LEU A 45 4.81 -18.00 25.50
CA LEU A 45 3.38 -17.79 25.28
C LEU A 45 2.57 -18.40 26.42
N ASP A 46 2.86 -19.64 26.83
CA ASP A 46 2.18 -20.28 27.96
C ASP A 46 2.39 -19.48 29.24
N TYR A 47 3.64 -19.06 29.50
CA TYR A 47 3.97 -18.23 30.65
C TYR A 47 3.19 -16.91 30.67
N PHE A 48 3.12 -16.23 29.52
CA PHE A 48 2.34 -15.00 29.39
C PHE A 48 0.85 -15.25 29.64
N VAL A 49 0.29 -16.32 29.05
CA VAL A 49 -1.13 -16.66 29.19
C VAL A 49 -1.47 -16.97 30.65
N GLU A 50 -0.66 -17.76 31.34
CA GLU A 50 -0.84 -18.07 32.77
C GLU A 50 -0.73 -16.80 33.64
N THR A 51 0.19 -15.91 33.30
CA THR A 51 0.42 -14.66 34.05
C THR A 51 -0.70 -13.64 33.84
N ALA A 52 -1.22 -13.51 32.62
CA ALA A 52 -2.20 -12.49 32.25
C ALA A 52 -3.66 -12.96 32.40
N PHE A 53 -3.90 -14.28 32.38
CA PHE A 53 -5.23 -14.89 32.37
C PHE A 53 -5.30 -16.04 33.38
N GLU A 54 -5.27 -15.68 34.67
CA GLU A 54 -5.35 -16.66 35.76
C GLU A 54 -6.62 -17.52 35.64
N LYS A 55 -6.41 -18.83 35.46
CA LYS A 55 -7.48 -19.77 35.13
C LYS A 55 -8.50 -19.87 36.26
N GLY A 56 -9.76 -19.57 35.95
CA GLY A 56 -10.87 -19.73 36.89
C GLY A 56 -11.04 -18.58 37.89
N ALA A 57 -10.21 -17.54 37.83
CA ALA A 57 -10.35 -16.33 38.62
C ALA A 57 -10.87 -15.15 37.76
N PRO A 58 -11.73 -14.27 38.29
CA PRO A 58 -12.17 -13.09 37.56
C PRO A 58 -11.02 -12.08 37.43
N GLY A 59 -10.70 -11.72 36.19
CA GLY A 59 -9.77 -10.64 35.85
C GLY A 59 -10.49 -9.36 35.45
N GLN A 60 -9.72 -8.27 35.30
CA GLN A 60 -10.17 -7.01 34.71
C GLN A 60 -9.50 -6.81 33.36
N TYR A 61 -10.31 -6.52 32.33
CA TYR A 61 -9.86 -6.39 30.95
C TYR A 61 -10.43 -5.13 30.32
N PHE A 62 -9.66 -4.52 29.42
CA PHE A 62 -10.11 -3.45 28.55
C PHE A 62 -10.34 -3.99 27.14
N LEU A 63 -11.55 -3.84 26.65
CA LEU A 63 -11.97 -4.30 25.33
C LEU A 63 -12.18 -3.12 24.39
N ALA A 64 -11.77 -3.24 23.13
CA ALA A 64 -12.13 -2.28 22.09
C ALA A 64 -12.45 -2.99 20.78
N ASN A 65 -13.38 -2.42 20.02
CA ASN A 65 -13.71 -2.86 18.67
C ASN A 65 -12.79 -2.12 17.68
N THR A 66 -11.89 -2.87 17.04
CA THR A 66 -10.93 -2.35 16.04
C THR A 66 -11.30 -2.79 14.62
N SER A 67 -12.56 -3.13 14.39
CA SER A 67 -13.03 -3.69 13.11
C SER A 67 -13.09 -2.64 12.01
N LEU A 68 -12.17 -2.71 11.05
CA LEU A 68 -12.21 -1.85 9.86
C LEU A 68 -13.13 -2.40 8.76
N LYS A 69 -13.63 -3.63 8.87
CA LYS A 69 -14.52 -4.27 7.90
C LYS A 69 -15.77 -4.80 8.57
N ASP A 70 -16.94 -4.65 7.93
CA ASP A 70 -18.23 -5.06 8.53
C ASP A 70 -18.36 -6.58 8.72
N ASN A 71 -17.66 -7.36 7.91
CA ASN A 71 -17.73 -8.83 7.93
C ASN A 71 -16.71 -9.50 8.87
N TYR A 72 -15.86 -8.72 9.53
CA TYR A 72 -14.79 -9.23 10.38
C TYR A 72 -14.69 -8.41 11.66
N ILE A 73 -15.13 -9.01 12.77
CA ILE A 73 -15.11 -8.35 14.07
C ILE A 73 -13.74 -8.60 14.71
N ASP A 74 -12.88 -7.59 14.63
CA ASP A 74 -11.60 -7.51 15.33
C ASP A 74 -11.81 -6.88 16.70
N ILE A 75 -11.33 -7.57 17.73
CA ILE A 75 -11.38 -7.11 19.10
C ILE A 75 -9.97 -7.09 19.68
N THR A 76 -9.66 -6.02 20.39
CA THR A 76 -8.48 -5.97 21.25
C THR A 76 -8.87 -6.29 22.69
N VAL A 77 -8.05 -7.11 23.36
CA VAL A 77 -8.16 -7.42 24.78
C VAL A 77 -6.87 -7.02 25.46
N ARG A 78 -6.96 -6.07 26.39
CA ARG A 78 -5.83 -5.65 27.21
C ARG A 78 -6.09 -5.99 28.68
N PRO A 79 -5.34 -6.95 29.27
CA PRO A 79 -5.44 -7.19 30.70
C PRO A 79 -5.02 -5.95 31.49
N LYS A 80 -5.78 -5.65 32.55
CA LYS A 80 -5.39 -4.61 33.49
C LYS A 80 -4.15 -5.08 34.24
N ARG A 81 -3.13 -4.22 34.28
CA ARG A 81 -1.87 -4.52 34.96
C ARG A 81 -2.12 -4.60 36.46
N ALA A 82 -2.10 -5.82 37.00
CA ALA A 82 -2.31 -6.09 38.43
C ALA A 82 -1.66 -7.44 38.80
N GLY A 83 -1.36 -7.63 40.09
CA GLY A 83 -0.92 -8.92 40.63
C GLY A 83 0.42 -9.40 40.04
N LEU A 84 0.45 -10.62 39.52
CA LEU A 84 1.66 -11.20 38.91
C LEU A 84 2.06 -10.44 37.63
N LEU A 85 1.08 -10.08 36.79
CA LEU A 85 1.32 -9.37 35.53
C LEU A 85 2.05 -8.03 35.73
N GLU A 86 1.79 -7.34 36.83
CA GLU A 86 2.45 -6.07 37.13
C GLU A 86 3.96 -6.22 37.38
N LYS A 87 4.36 -7.34 37.99
CA LYS A 87 5.76 -7.69 38.30
C LYS A 87 6.50 -8.23 37.08
N GLU A 88 5.76 -8.83 36.16
CA GLU A 88 6.28 -9.52 34.99
C GLU A 88 6.47 -8.61 33.76
N LEU A 89 6.00 -7.36 33.82
CA LEU A 89 6.10 -6.39 32.73
C LEU A 89 6.98 -5.18 33.13
N PRO A 90 7.74 -4.59 32.20
CA PRO A 90 8.46 -3.34 32.46
C PRO A 90 7.53 -2.19 32.85
N THR A 91 8.01 -1.23 33.65
CA THR A 91 7.25 -0.02 33.99
C THR A 91 6.81 0.73 32.73
N GLY A 92 5.54 1.16 32.70
CA GLY A 92 4.98 1.93 31.58
C GLY A 92 4.65 1.12 30.33
N ILE A 93 4.83 -0.21 30.35
CA ILE A 93 4.48 -1.10 29.25
C ILE A 93 3.40 -2.10 29.71
N THR A 94 2.45 -2.38 28.82
CA THR A 94 1.50 -3.48 28.93
C THR A 94 1.37 -4.22 27.59
N LEU A 95 0.78 -5.42 27.62
CA LEU A 95 0.55 -6.22 26.42
C LEU A 95 -0.93 -6.19 26.06
N CYS A 96 -1.21 -5.97 24.77
CA CYS A 96 -2.54 -5.99 24.19
C CYS A 96 -2.64 -7.14 23.20
N LEU A 97 -3.73 -7.91 23.28
CA LEU A 97 -4.04 -8.97 22.35
C LEU A 97 -5.01 -8.48 21.30
N ARG A 98 -4.80 -8.90 20.06
CA ARG A 98 -5.77 -8.72 18.98
C ARG A 98 -6.21 -10.08 18.46
N GLY A 99 -7.49 -10.19 18.14
CA GLY A 99 -8.03 -11.37 17.50
C GLY A 99 -9.36 -11.11 16.80
N GLY A 100 -9.76 -12.10 16.00
CA GLY A 100 -11.06 -12.13 15.35
C GLY A 100 -12.02 -13.08 16.04
N LEU A 101 -13.32 -12.72 16.06
CA LEU A 101 -14.36 -13.62 16.59
C LEU A 101 -14.63 -14.81 15.65
N PHE A 102 -14.67 -16.02 16.23
CA PHE A 102 -14.93 -17.27 15.51
C PHE A 102 -15.81 -18.25 16.33
N PRO A 103 -16.72 -19.03 15.73
CA PRO A 103 -17.20 -18.90 14.36
C PRO A 103 -17.89 -17.55 14.15
N ARG A 104 -17.77 -17.00 12.94
CA ARG A 104 -18.36 -15.71 12.60
C ARG A 104 -19.88 -15.80 12.75
N GLN A 105 -20.50 -14.74 13.28
CA GLN A 105 -21.96 -14.64 13.44
C GLN A 105 -22.59 -15.74 14.33
N HIS A 106 -21.76 -16.45 15.12
CA HIS A 106 -22.27 -17.37 16.12
C HIS A 106 -22.73 -16.58 17.37
N PRO A 107 -23.82 -16.98 18.05
CA PRO A 107 -24.28 -16.30 19.28
C PRO A 107 -23.30 -16.43 20.46
N SER A 108 -22.35 -17.35 20.38
CA SER A 108 -21.32 -17.58 21.41
C SER A 108 -19.97 -17.87 20.75
N PRO A 109 -19.28 -16.85 20.19
CA PRO A 109 -18.00 -16.99 19.54
C PRO A 109 -16.85 -16.96 20.56
N GLU A 110 -15.69 -17.49 20.19
CA GLU A 110 -14.43 -17.26 20.91
C GLU A 110 -13.58 -16.23 20.15
N LEU A 111 -12.69 -15.58 20.87
CA LEU A 111 -11.72 -14.68 20.28
C LEU A 111 -10.47 -15.47 19.92
N VAL A 112 -10.24 -15.65 18.61
CA VAL A 112 -9.03 -16.27 18.09
C VAL A 112 -7.94 -15.22 18.01
N ILE A 113 -6.96 -15.32 18.89
CA ILE A 113 -5.85 -14.37 19.00
C ILE A 113 -4.92 -14.57 17.80
N ASP A 114 -4.59 -13.49 17.11
CA ASP A 114 -3.69 -13.48 15.96
C ASP A 114 -2.44 -12.61 16.18
N ARG A 115 -2.45 -11.74 17.20
CA ARG A 115 -1.33 -10.85 17.51
C ARG A 115 -1.22 -10.51 18.99
N VAL A 116 0.02 -10.36 19.45
CA VAL A 116 0.39 -9.72 20.71
C VAL A 116 1.17 -8.44 20.41
N ILE A 117 0.83 -7.36 21.10
CA ILE A 117 1.37 -6.03 20.86
C ILE A 117 1.75 -5.38 22.18
N ASP A 118 2.97 -4.90 22.30
CA ASP A 118 3.37 -4.04 23.41
C ASP A 118 2.87 -2.62 23.19
N ILE A 119 2.25 -2.07 24.22
CA ILE A 119 1.74 -0.70 24.21
C ILE A 119 2.10 -0.02 25.52
N PHE A 120 1.99 1.31 25.56
CA PHE A 120 2.12 2.05 26.80
C PHE A 120 1.00 1.69 27.78
N ASP A 121 1.36 1.45 29.03
CA ASP A 121 0.40 1.20 30.10
C ASP A 121 -0.31 2.51 30.47
N ALA A 122 -1.59 2.58 30.12
CA ALA A 122 -2.43 3.74 30.35
C ALA A 122 -3.73 3.34 31.06
N PRO A 123 -4.36 4.30 31.77
CA PRO A 123 -5.75 4.16 32.20
C PRO A 123 -6.67 3.80 31.03
N ARG A 124 -7.89 3.33 31.35
CA ARG A 124 -8.92 3.03 30.35
C ARG A 124 -9.09 4.20 29.39
N ARG A 125 -8.97 3.93 28.09
CA ARG A 125 -9.20 4.92 27.04
C ARG A 125 -10.70 5.15 26.82
N SER A 126 -11.05 6.31 26.26
CA SER A 126 -12.43 6.69 25.94
C SER A 126 -13.17 5.63 25.11
N PHE A 127 -12.41 4.92 24.29
CA PHE A 127 -12.88 3.90 23.38
C PHE A 127 -12.77 2.46 23.88
N GLU A 128 -12.20 2.26 25.06
CA GLU A 128 -12.12 0.94 25.70
C GLU A 128 -13.28 0.76 26.68
N LEU A 129 -13.84 -0.43 26.71
CA LEU A 129 -14.80 -0.87 27.71
C LEU A 129 -14.07 -1.72 28.77
N GLU A 130 -14.13 -1.30 30.04
CA GLU A 130 -13.61 -2.10 31.16
C GLU A 130 -14.64 -3.16 31.56
N VAL A 131 -14.21 -4.40 31.62
CA VAL A 131 -15.05 -5.56 31.92
C VAL A 131 -14.38 -6.46 32.95
N SER A 132 -15.18 -7.04 33.85
CA SER A 132 -14.75 -8.14 34.70
C SER A 132 -15.22 -9.46 34.09
N ALA A 133 -14.29 -10.38 33.84
CA ALA A 133 -14.59 -11.66 33.20
C ALA A 133 -13.68 -12.76 33.73
N ILE A 134 -14.13 -14.01 33.63
CA ILE A 134 -13.30 -15.18 33.94
C ILE A 134 -12.72 -15.72 32.62
N PRO A 135 -11.39 -15.74 32.44
CA PRO A 135 -10.79 -16.23 31.20
C PRO A 135 -10.94 -17.75 31.10
N LEU A 136 -11.39 -18.22 29.95
CA LEU A 136 -11.42 -19.63 29.58
C LEU A 136 -10.63 -19.82 28.29
N LEU A 137 -9.53 -20.58 28.40
CA LEU A 137 -8.70 -20.97 27.27
C LEU A 137 -9.35 -22.16 26.56
N ALA A 138 -9.39 -22.11 25.23
CA ALA A 138 -9.79 -23.17 24.29
C ALA A 138 -10.63 -24.33 24.90
N ASN A 139 -11.95 -24.29 24.71
CA ASN A 139 -12.87 -25.35 25.14
C ASN A 139 -13.65 -25.88 23.94
N ASN A 140 -13.60 -27.20 23.72
CA ASN A 140 -14.39 -27.89 22.68
C ASN A 140 -15.85 -28.13 23.11
N GLY A 141 -16.24 -27.74 24.33
CA GLY A 141 -17.59 -27.87 24.87
C GLY A 141 -18.53 -26.68 24.60
N GLU A 142 -19.77 -26.78 25.08
CA GLU A 142 -20.73 -25.69 25.03
C GLU A 142 -20.21 -24.45 25.78
N ARG A 143 -20.20 -23.30 25.09
CA ARG A 143 -19.80 -22.01 25.65
C ARG A 143 -21.00 -21.32 26.30
N ARG A 144 -21.03 -21.24 27.63
CA ARG A 144 -22.09 -20.60 28.43
C ARG A 144 -21.63 -19.23 28.90
N ASP A 145 -22.58 -18.34 29.23
CA ASP A 145 -22.34 -17.01 29.80
C ASP A 145 -21.19 -16.23 29.12
N ASN A 146 -21.12 -16.34 27.79
CA ASN A 146 -20.04 -15.79 26.99
C ASN A 146 -20.08 -14.26 26.98
N LEU A 147 -18.94 -13.64 27.21
CA LEU A 147 -18.78 -12.19 27.16
C LEU A 147 -19.08 -11.60 25.76
N PHE A 148 -18.68 -12.28 24.68
CA PHE A 148 -18.83 -11.82 23.29
C PHE A 148 -20.25 -11.98 22.76
N THR A 149 -21.21 -11.27 23.38
CA THR A 149 -22.61 -11.21 22.93
C THR A 149 -22.84 -10.06 21.95
N GLY A 150 -23.92 -10.15 21.16
CA GLY A 150 -24.36 -9.03 20.32
C GLY A 150 -24.61 -7.74 21.11
N ARG A 151 -25.04 -7.84 22.38
CA ARG A 151 -25.21 -6.68 23.27
C ARG A 151 -23.87 -6.00 23.59
N LEU A 152 -22.84 -6.78 23.90
CA LEU A 152 -21.50 -6.23 24.12
C LEU A 152 -20.97 -5.54 22.85
N MET A 153 -21.19 -6.15 21.68
CA MET A 153 -20.74 -5.56 20.41
C MET A 153 -21.36 -4.18 20.16
N LEU A 154 -22.62 -3.97 20.52
CA LEU A 154 -23.29 -2.67 20.44
C LEU A 154 -22.75 -1.63 21.45
N GLN A 155 -22.12 -2.07 22.52
CA GLN A 155 -21.54 -1.19 23.55
C GLN A 155 -20.08 -0.83 23.26
N LEU A 156 -19.37 -1.63 22.46
CA LEU A 156 -17.99 -1.35 22.10
C LEU A 156 -17.94 -0.18 21.10
N PRO A 157 -17.23 0.92 21.41
CA PRO A 157 -17.11 2.06 20.51
C PRO A 157 -16.49 1.65 19.16
N GLU A 158 -17.15 1.99 18.06
CA GLU A 158 -16.65 1.75 16.69
C GLU A 158 -15.66 2.85 16.27
N ILE A 159 -14.52 2.94 16.95
CA ILE A 159 -13.47 3.94 16.62
C ILE A 159 -13.05 3.82 15.15
N SER A 160 -12.99 2.57 14.69
CA SER A 160 -12.65 2.17 13.34
C SER A 160 -13.62 2.72 12.28
N LYS A 161 -14.83 3.17 12.63
CA LYS A 161 -15.79 3.72 11.66
C LYS A 161 -15.36 5.08 11.12
N LYS A 162 -15.01 6.03 12.01
CA LYS A 162 -14.49 7.35 11.60
C LYS A 162 -13.18 7.21 10.82
N THR A 163 -12.31 6.32 11.30
CA THR A 163 -11.08 5.97 10.60
C THR A 163 -11.37 5.43 9.21
N ARG A 164 -12.30 4.47 9.06
CA ARG A 164 -12.71 3.90 7.76
C ARG A 164 -13.25 4.98 6.82
N GLU A 165 -14.10 5.89 7.31
CA GLU A 165 -14.61 7.03 6.53
C GLU A 165 -13.47 7.91 6.03
N HIS A 166 -12.52 8.29 6.89
CA HIS A 166 -11.36 9.09 6.48
C HIS A 166 -10.46 8.34 5.49
N LEU A 167 -10.20 7.05 5.69
CA LEU A 167 -9.41 6.25 4.75
C LEU A 167 -10.10 6.12 3.39
N GLN A 168 -11.44 6.06 3.37
CA GLN A 168 -12.21 6.10 2.13
C GLN A 168 -12.04 7.45 1.42
N HIS A 169 -12.17 8.58 2.12
CA HIS A 169 -11.93 9.90 1.50
C HIS A 169 -10.53 10.01 0.90
N TRP A 170 -9.50 9.46 1.56
CA TRP A 170 -8.15 9.42 1.02
C TRP A 170 -8.04 8.57 -0.24
N LYS A 171 -8.72 7.41 -0.30
CA LYS A 171 -8.78 6.60 -1.52
C LYS A 171 -9.45 7.35 -2.67
N ASP A 172 -10.57 8.00 -2.40
CA ASP A 172 -11.32 8.77 -3.38
C ASP A 172 -10.46 9.93 -3.92
N TYR A 173 -9.74 10.62 -3.03
CA TYR A 173 -8.78 11.66 -3.41
C TYR A 173 -7.66 11.12 -4.31
N LEU A 174 -7.09 9.95 -4.01
CA LEU A 174 -6.02 9.38 -4.82
C LEU A 174 -6.50 8.93 -6.20
N GLU A 175 -7.73 8.41 -6.30
CA GLU A 175 -8.32 8.06 -7.59
C GLU A 175 -8.61 9.32 -8.41
N TRP A 176 -9.23 10.34 -7.81
CA TRP A 176 -9.41 11.65 -8.44
C TRP A 176 -8.09 12.26 -8.91
N LYS A 177 -7.04 12.20 -8.07
CA LYS A 177 -5.71 12.68 -8.45
C LYS A 177 -5.17 11.90 -9.64
N ARG A 178 -5.31 10.57 -9.66
CA ARG A 178 -4.90 9.74 -10.80
C ARG A 178 -5.62 10.15 -12.07
N GLU A 179 -6.93 10.35 -12.03
CA GLU A 179 -7.72 10.79 -13.21
C GLU A 179 -7.20 12.13 -13.76
N ILE A 180 -6.82 13.07 -12.89
CA ILE A 180 -6.20 14.32 -13.31
C ILE A 180 -4.86 14.07 -14.03
N VAL A 181 -3.97 13.28 -13.42
CA VAL A 181 -2.67 12.95 -14.04
C VAL A 181 -2.87 12.30 -15.41
N GLU A 182 -3.76 11.33 -15.50
CA GLU A 182 -4.08 10.64 -16.76
C GLU A 182 -4.68 11.59 -17.80
N SER A 183 -5.54 12.53 -17.40
CA SER A 183 -6.11 13.52 -18.32
C SER A 183 -5.09 14.51 -18.89
N GLN A 184 -3.95 14.68 -18.22
CA GLN A 184 -2.85 15.52 -18.67
C GLN A 184 -1.88 14.77 -19.59
N LEU A 185 -1.96 13.44 -19.63
CA LEU A 185 -1.15 12.66 -20.55
C LEU A 185 -1.65 12.89 -21.98
N SER A 186 -0.70 13.22 -22.83
CA SER A 186 -0.88 13.23 -24.27
C SER A 186 0.26 12.40 -24.85
N GLY A 187 -0.04 11.68 -25.92
CA GLY A 187 0.95 10.84 -26.59
C GLY A 187 0.74 10.85 -28.09
N LEU A 188 1.84 10.65 -28.81
CA LEU A 188 1.89 10.71 -30.26
C LEU A 188 2.51 9.43 -30.81
N ARG A 189 1.77 8.71 -31.65
CA ARG A 189 2.22 7.44 -32.24
C ARG A 189 3.38 7.70 -33.20
N TYR A 190 4.52 7.05 -32.95
CA TYR A 190 5.66 6.99 -33.88
C TYR A 190 5.85 5.56 -34.37
N PHE A 191 6.08 5.39 -35.68
CA PHE A 191 6.23 4.07 -36.33
C PHE A 191 7.65 3.80 -36.83
N SER A 192 8.54 4.79 -36.70
CA SER A 192 9.95 4.65 -37.01
C SER A 192 10.75 5.62 -36.17
N ALA A 193 11.90 5.17 -35.67
CA ALA A 193 12.92 6.00 -35.05
C ALA A 193 14.24 5.80 -35.80
N GLU A 194 14.93 6.90 -36.10
CA GLU A 194 16.24 6.90 -36.76
C GLU A 194 17.17 7.85 -36.03
N MET A 195 18.47 7.65 -36.17
CA MET A 195 19.48 8.53 -35.61
C MET A 195 20.42 9.00 -36.70
N SER A 196 20.62 10.31 -36.83
CA SER A 196 21.55 10.92 -37.78
C SER A 196 22.42 11.94 -37.05
N GLY A 197 23.73 11.72 -37.05
CA GLY A 197 24.64 12.57 -36.29
C GLY A 197 24.43 12.42 -34.79
N GLU A 198 23.95 13.49 -34.15
CA GLU A 198 23.62 13.61 -32.72
C GLU A 198 22.11 13.80 -32.51
N GLN A 199 21.31 13.60 -33.56
CA GLN A 199 19.88 13.88 -33.54
C GLN A 199 19.07 12.59 -33.74
N LEU A 200 17.96 12.52 -33.01
CA LEU A 200 16.93 11.49 -33.14
C LEU A 200 15.81 12.02 -34.02
N SER A 201 15.42 11.24 -35.02
CA SER A 201 14.28 11.50 -35.89
C SER A 201 13.19 10.47 -35.64
N PHE A 202 11.98 10.95 -35.41
CA PHE A 202 10.79 10.12 -35.22
C PHE A 202 9.78 10.40 -36.32
N ARG A 203 9.35 9.36 -37.03
CA ARG A 203 8.21 9.44 -37.95
C ARG A 203 6.93 9.12 -37.21
N VAL A 204 6.02 10.07 -37.21
CA VAL A 204 4.78 10.04 -36.44
C VAL A 204 3.56 10.01 -37.35
N ALA A 205 2.49 9.38 -36.87
CA ALA A 205 1.22 9.30 -37.58
C ALA A 205 0.07 9.66 -36.64
N THR A 206 -0.90 10.42 -37.16
CA THR A 206 -2.14 10.78 -36.48
C THR A 206 -3.32 10.68 -37.45
N GLU A 207 -4.53 10.65 -36.93
CA GLU A 207 -5.75 10.61 -37.74
C GLU A 207 -5.82 11.77 -38.73
N ASN A 208 -5.45 12.96 -38.29
CA ASN A 208 -5.44 14.18 -39.08
C ASN A 208 -4.55 15.24 -38.40
N GLU A 209 -4.32 16.33 -39.12
CA GLU A 209 -3.47 17.43 -38.67
C GLU A 209 -3.97 18.08 -37.37
N ALA A 210 -5.28 18.19 -37.16
CA ALA A 210 -5.83 18.78 -35.94
C ALA A 210 -5.49 17.97 -34.68
N VAL A 211 -5.48 16.63 -34.77
CA VAL A 211 -5.01 15.76 -33.67
C VAL A 211 -3.53 16.01 -33.38
N PHE A 212 -2.70 16.13 -34.41
CA PHE A 212 -1.29 16.48 -34.23
C PHE A 212 -1.09 17.83 -33.52
N GLU A 213 -1.83 18.87 -33.93
CA GLU A 213 -1.75 20.22 -33.33
C GLU A 213 -2.07 20.23 -31.83
N THR A 214 -2.94 19.31 -31.36
CA THR A 214 -3.20 19.18 -29.91
C THR A 214 -1.97 18.69 -29.14
N PHE A 215 -1.15 17.81 -29.73
CA PHE A 215 0.09 17.31 -29.14
C PHE A 215 1.27 18.25 -29.39
N GLU A 216 1.24 19.05 -30.45
CA GLU A 216 2.35 19.93 -30.84
C GLU A 216 2.81 20.85 -29.69
N ARG A 217 1.87 21.29 -28.84
CA ARG A 217 2.16 22.10 -27.65
C ARG A 217 3.04 21.39 -26.62
N SER A 218 3.02 20.06 -26.61
CA SER A 218 3.83 19.21 -25.71
C SER A 218 5.26 19.02 -26.22
N LEU A 219 5.56 19.31 -27.49
CA LEU A 219 6.91 19.13 -28.09
C LEU A 219 8.00 19.96 -27.40
N ASN A 220 7.64 21.10 -26.82
CA ASN A 220 8.59 21.98 -26.14
C ASN A 220 8.74 21.66 -24.64
N ARG A 221 8.18 20.56 -24.14
CA ARG A 221 8.35 20.14 -22.74
C ARG A 221 9.63 19.33 -22.60
N ASP A 222 10.42 19.62 -21.57
CA ASP A 222 11.70 18.95 -21.26
C ASP A 222 11.55 17.51 -20.72
N GLU A 223 10.34 16.95 -20.72
CA GLU A 223 10.01 15.65 -20.12
C GLU A 223 9.44 14.64 -21.14
N LEU A 224 9.67 14.88 -22.44
CA LEU A 224 9.25 13.95 -23.48
C LEU A 224 10.13 12.71 -23.49
N MET A 225 9.47 11.56 -23.58
CA MET A 225 10.13 10.26 -23.66
C MET A 225 9.55 9.45 -24.81
N ALA A 226 10.37 8.56 -25.37
CA ALA A 226 9.91 7.49 -26.25
C ALA A 226 9.54 6.25 -25.43
N PHE A 227 8.31 5.80 -25.57
CA PHE A 227 7.75 4.64 -24.91
C PHE A 227 7.37 3.54 -25.92
N PRO A 228 7.45 2.25 -25.57
CA PRO A 228 7.01 1.16 -26.43
C PRO A 228 5.49 1.16 -26.60
N LEU A 229 5.01 0.53 -27.69
CA LEU A 229 3.59 0.46 -28.05
C LEU A 229 2.65 0.09 -26.87
N ARG A 230 3.07 -0.86 -26.02
CA ARG A 230 2.29 -1.32 -24.86
C ARG A 230 1.96 -0.22 -23.83
N TYR A 231 2.68 0.91 -23.83
CA TYR A 231 2.41 2.04 -22.95
C TYR A 231 0.99 2.60 -23.17
N SER A 232 0.44 2.41 -24.36
CA SER A 232 -0.96 2.66 -24.67
C SER A 232 -1.79 1.38 -24.61
N SER A 233 -3.07 1.49 -24.25
CA SER A 233 -4.07 0.42 -24.39
C SER A 233 -4.58 0.28 -25.82
N ASP A 234 -4.28 1.25 -26.69
CA ASP A 234 -4.61 1.26 -28.11
C ASP A 234 -3.34 1.51 -28.96
N ALA A 235 -3.20 0.82 -30.08
CA ALA A 235 -1.97 0.82 -30.88
C ALA A 235 -1.75 2.10 -31.70
N TRP A 236 -2.79 2.93 -31.88
CA TRP A 236 -2.75 4.11 -32.75
C TRP A 236 -3.16 5.39 -32.03
N VAL A 237 -4.14 5.31 -31.15
CA VAL A 237 -4.58 6.42 -30.29
C VAL A 237 -3.96 6.26 -28.91
N PHE A 238 -3.31 7.30 -28.41
CA PHE A 238 -2.69 7.21 -27.11
C PHE A 238 -3.73 7.18 -25.98
N ASN A 239 -3.75 6.08 -25.23
CA ASN A 239 -4.57 5.88 -24.03
C ASN A 239 -3.72 5.17 -22.99
N TYR A 240 -3.40 5.82 -21.86
CA TYR A 240 -2.47 5.24 -20.89
C TYR A 240 -2.91 3.85 -20.39
N ASN A 241 -2.00 2.87 -20.49
CA ASN A 241 -2.26 1.51 -20.06
C ASN A 241 -1.99 1.31 -18.55
N ARG A 242 -3.06 1.39 -17.75
CA ARG A 242 -3.01 1.23 -16.28
C ARG A 242 -2.45 -0.11 -15.79
N ASN A 243 -2.40 -1.14 -16.64
CA ASN A 243 -1.96 -2.47 -16.22
C ASN A 243 -0.43 -2.62 -16.13
N ILE A 244 0.32 -1.58 -16.52
CA ILE A 244 1.76 -1.71 -16.65
C ILE A 244 2.49 -1.04 -15.49
N ARG A 245 3.30 -1.83 -14.78
CA ARG A 245 4.03 -1.42 -13.58
C ARG A 245 5.38 -0.77 -13.85
N SER A 246 6.04 -1.19 -14.92
CA SER A 246 7.35 -0.67 -15.32
C SER A 246 7.49 -0.79 -16.83
N ILE A 247 7.85 0.31 -17.47
CA ILE A 247 8.08 0.38 -18.90
C ILE A 247 9.45 0.98 -19.15
N PRO A 248 10.27 0.36 -20.00
CA PRO A 248 11.47 1.00 -20.50
C PRO A 248 11.06 2.23 -21.31
N SER A 249 11.73 3.35 -21.05
CA SER A 249 11.50 4.61 -21.73
C SER A 249 12.83 5.29 -21.98
N VAL A 250 12.95 5.99 -23.09
CA VAL A 250 14.15 6.74 -23.44
C VAL A 250 13.84 8.23 -23.38
N ALA A 251 14.62 8.98 -22.61
CA ALA A 251 14.47 10.42 -22.51
C ALA A 251 14.92 11.08 -23.82
N LEU A 252 14.12 12.01 -24.31
CA LEU A 252 14.45 12.82 -25.46
C LEU A 252 15.04 14.15 -25.01
N GLY A 253 15.99 14.65 -25.80
CA GLY A 253 16.49 16.00 -25.62
C GLY A 253 15.54 17.04 -26.18
N ARG A 254 16.08 18.24 -26.41
CA ARG A 254 15.30 19.37 -26.89
C ARG A 254 14.72 19.10 -28.27
N PHE A 255 13.46 19.44 -28.47
CA PHE A 255 12.84 19.48 -29.80
C PHE A 255 13.50 20.53 -30.70
N ARG A 256 13.84 20.13 -31.92
CA ARG A 256 14.56 20.97 -32.90
C ARG A 256 13.70 21.35 -34.07
N LYS A 257 12.98 20.40 -34.66
CA LYS A 257 12.33 20.62 -35.96
C LYS A 257 11.17 19.67 -36.20
N LEU A 258 10.14 20.22 -36.84
CA LEU A 258 9.02 19.50 -37.46
C LEU A 258 9.18 19.56 -38.99
N ARG A 259 8.98 18.43 -39.66
CA ARG A 259 8.83 18.36 -41.13
C ARG A 259 7.57 17.56 -41.46
N LYS A 260 6.62 18.18 -42.18
CA LYS A 260 5.46 17.45 -42.72
C LYS A 260 5.91 16.59 -43.89
N VAL A 261 5.38 15.38 -43.99
CA VAL A 261 5.73 14.42 -45.05
C VAL A 261 4.45 13.87 -45.66
N ASP A 262 4.47 13.51 -46.95
CA ASP A 262 3.32 12.86 -47.57
C ASP A 262 3.19 11.43 -47.00
N SER A 263 2.01 11.12 -46.47
CA SER A 263 1.68 9.78 -45.94
C SER A 263 1.95 8.64 -46.93
N ARG A 264 1.83 8.90 -48.24
CA ARG A 264 2.03 7.91 -49.31
C ARG A 264 3.46 7.40 -49.40
N GLU A 265 4.43 8.13 -48.85
CA GLU A 265 5.82 7.71 -48.78
C GLU A 265 6.01 6.50 -47.83
N TYR A 266 5.04 6.23 -46.94
CA TYR A 266 5.12 5.21 -45.88
C TYR A 266 3.94 4.22 -45.91
N ASP A 267 3.35 3.96 -47.08
CA ASP A 267 2.22 3.04 -47.24
C ASP A 267 2.52 1.61 -46.74
N ALA A 268 3.79 1.19 -46.72
CA ALA A 268 4.17 -0.14 -46.26
C ALA A 268 4.19 -0.26 -44.72
N GLU A 269 4.69 0.76 -44.04
CA GLU A 269 4.77 0.87 -42.58
C GLU A 269 3.40 1.20 -41.97
N LEU A 270 2.55 1.91 -42.71
CA LEU A 270 1.21 2.31 -42.28
C LEU A 270 0.11 1.31 -42.70
N ARG A 271 0.45 0.09 -43.11
CA ARG A 271 -0.54 -0.92 -43.54
C ARG A 271 -1.59 -1.25 -42.47
N GLU A 272 -1.18 -1.25 -41.20
CA GLU A 272 -2.06 -1.53 -40.06
C GLU A 272 -2.73 -0.26 -39.51
N CYS A 273 -2.49 0.90 -40.15
CA CYS A 273 -3.08 2.17 -39.77
C CYS A 273 -4.59 2.15 -40.03
N PRO A 274 -5.44 2.49 -39.05
CA PRO A 274 -6.88 2.51 -39.22
C PRO A 274 -7.36 3.70 -40.07
N TRP A 275 -6.51 4.70 -40.29
CA TRP A 275 -6.87 5.94 -40.95
C TRP A 275 -6.56 5.89 -42.45
N PRO A 276 -7.54 6.16 -43.34
CA PRO A 276 -7.31 6.12 -44.79
C PRO A 276 -6.33 7.18 -45.30
N THR A 277 -6.26 8.34 -44.63
CA THR A 277 -5.39 9.47 -44.98
C THR A 277 -4.78 10.05 -43.71
N PRO A 278 -3.80 9.36 -43.10
CA PRO A 278 -3.20 9.81 -41.85
C PRO A 278 -2.36 11.06 -42.09
N PHE A 279 -2.31 11.95 -41.10
CA PHE A 279 -1.31 13.02 -41.09
C PHE A 279 0.01 12.45 -40.60
N VAL A 280 1.06 12.64 -41.42
CA VAL A 280 2.41 12.14 -41.14
C VAL A 280 3.39 13.30 -41.03
N ALA A 281 4.26 13.20 -40.03
CA ALA A 281 5.32 14.15 -39.81
C ALA A 281 6.59 13.46 -39.33
N GLU A 282 7.70 14.17 -39.48
CA GLU A 282 8.98 13.82 -38.91
C GLU A 282 9.36 14.86 -37.85
N LEU A 283 9.68 14.36 -36.67
CA LEU A 283 10.07 15.16 -35.51
C LEU A 283 11.54 14.91 -35.18
N ILE A 284 12.31 15.97 -35.04
CA ILE A 284 13.74 15.92 -34.74
C ILE A 284 13.98 16.41 -33.32
N PHE A 285 14.70 15.62 -32.54
CA PHE A 285 15.11 15.90 -31.17
C PHE A 285 16.62 15.72 -31.01
N ASP A 286 17.20 16.40 -30.02
CA ASP A 286 18.53 16.05 -29.52
C ASP A 286 18.48 14.76 -28.69
N LEU A 287 19.65 14.21 -28.35
CA LEU A 287 19.77 13.17 -27.34
C LEU A 287 19.38 13.70 -25.95
N GLY A 288 18.90 12.81 -25.07
CA GLY A 288 18.74 13.12 -23.65
C GLY A 288 20.08 13.50 -23.02
N GLU A 289 20.06 14.26 -21.92
CA GLU A 289 21.26 14.86 -21.30
C GLU A 289 22.39 13.86 -21.05
N ASP A 290 22.08 12.71 -20.43
CA ASP A 290 23.06 11.66 -20.14
C ASP A 290 23.64 11.03 -21.42
N ASP A 291 22.79 10.73 -22.40
CA ASP A 291 23.22 10.12 -23.67
C ASP A 291 24.01 11.12 -24.52
N GLN A 292 23.69 12.42 -24.44
CA GLN A 292 24.43 13.49 -25.11
C GLN A 292 25.83 13.65 -24.50
N ALA A 293 25.93 13.68 -23.16
CA ALA A 293 27.21 13.74 -22.47
C ALA A 293 28.11 12.54 -22.83
N GLU A 294 27.55 11.32 -22.82
CA GLU A 294 28.28 10.12 -23.26
C GLU A 294 28.74 10.22 -24.73
N PHE A 295 27.91 10.79 -25.61
CA PHE A 295 28.23 10.98 -27.01
C PHE A 295 29.35 12.00 -27.24
N ASP A 296 29.35 13.10 -26.48
CA ASP A 296 30.33 14.17 -26.59
C ASP A 296 31.71 13.74 -26.07
N GLU A 297 31.75 12.98 -24.99
CA GLU A 297 32.99 12.43 -24.40
C GLU A 297 33.60 11.29 -25.24
N SER A 298 32.80 10.65 -26.10
CA SER A 298 33.22 9.51 -26.90
C SER A 298 34.14 9.87 -28.07
N PRO A 299 35.26 9.14 -28.28
CA PRO A 299 36.14 9.34 -29.43
C PRO A 299 35.42 9.13 -30.77
N PRO A 300 35.81 9.84 -31.87
CA PRO A 300 35.16 9.72 -33.18
C PRO A 300 35.07 8.29 -33.72
N ALA A 301 36.06 7.45 -33.42
CA ALA A 301 36.09 6.04 -33.85
C ALA A 301 34.99 5.18 -33.20
N GLN A 302 34.47 5.59 -32.03
CA GLN A 302 33.46 4.86 -31.26
C GLN A 302 32.05 5.41 -31.44
N LYS A 303 31.92 6.67 -31.90
CA LYS A 303 30.62 7.34 -32.10
C LYS A 303 29.64 6.51 -32.91
N GLU A 304 30.08 5.86 -33.98
CA GLU A 304 29.18 5.05 -34.83
C GLU A 304 28.66 3.76 -34.15
N ALA A 305 29.46 3.18 -33.25
CA ALA A 305 29.01 2.05 -32.45
C ALA A 305 28.03 2.52 -31.36
N LEU A 306 28.32 3.66 -30.73
CA LEU A 306 27.44 4.28 -29.75
C LEU A 306 26.08 4.66 -30.35
N ARG A 307 26.03 5.26 -31.56
CA ARG A 307 24.78 5.54 -32.28
C ARG A 307 23.88 4.31 -32.39
N ARG A 308 24.45 3.20 -32.85
CA ARG A 308 23.73 1.93 -32.99
C ARG A 308 23.26 1.37 -31.65
N PHE A 309 23.99 1.63 -30.58
CA PHE A 309 23.59 1.24 -29.23
C PHE A 309 22.45 2.12 -28.69
N LEU A 310 22.57 3.45 -28.81
CA LEU A 310 21.54 4.41 -28.39
C LEU A 310 20.23 4.19 -29.14
N LEU A 311 20.28 4.01 -30.46
CA LEU A 311 19.08 3.72 -31.26
C LEU A 311 18.41 2.41 -30.82
N LYS A 312 19.18 1.38 -30.44
CA LYS A 312 18.64 0.11 -29.91
C LYS A 312 17.94 0.25 -28.54
N LYS A 313 18.20 1.32 -27.78
CA LYS A 313 17.45 1.59 -26.53
C LYS A 313 16.02 2.03 -26.86
N ILE A 314 15.82 2.68 -28.01
CA ILE A 314 14.53 3.20 -28.44
C ILE A 314 13.72 2.06 -29.05
N PRO A 315 12.46 1.84 -28.63
CA PRO A 315 11.60 0.87 -29.29
C PRO A 315 11.41 1.24 -30.76
N ASP A 316 11.44 0.26 -31.67
CA ASP A 316 11.26 0.49 -33.12
C ASP A 316 9.96 1.26 -33.42
N GLU A 317 8.93 0.99 -32.64
CA GLU A 317 7.64 1.68 -32.67
C GLU A 317 7.04 1.90 -31.27
N GLY A 318 6.24 2.95 -31.16
CA GLY A 318 5.56 3.26 -29.90
C GLY A 318 4.96 4.66 -29.84
N PHE A 319 5.05 5.29 -28.67
CA PHE A 319 4.49 6.62 -28.41
C PHE A 319 5.53 7.58 -27.84
N LEU A 320 5.55 8.80 -28.37
CA LEU A 320 6.19 9.93 -27.71
C LEU A 320 5.19 10.52 -26.72
N ALA A 321 5.53 10.60 -25.44
CA ALA A 321 4.63 11.11 -24.42
C ALA A 321 5.41 11.78 -23.27
N VAL A 322 4.71 12.64 -22.53
CA VAL A 322 5.28 13.29 -21.33
C VAL A 322 5.42 12.26 -20.20
N SER A 323 6.56 12.25 -19.53
CA SER A 323 6.79 11.36 -18.38
C SER A 323 6.06 11.85 -17.12
N LEU A 324 4.95 11.20 -16.75
CA LEU A 324 4.32 11.39 -15.43
C LEU A 324 4.62 10.23 -14.47
N VAL A 325 5.70 9.48 -14.72
CA VAL A 325 6.10 8.30 -13.92
C VAL A 325 6.27 8.66 -12.44
N GLY A 326 6.83 9.84 -12.15
CA GLY A 326 6.99 10.33 -10.77
C GLY A 326 5.65 10.51 -10.04
N GLU A 327 4.65 11.06 -10.72
CA GLU A 327 3.33 11.31 -10.13
C GLU A 327 2.58 10.00 -9.86
N PHE A 328 2.59 9.06 -10.82
CA PHE A 328 2.02 7.73 -10.63
C PHE A 328 2.71 6.95 -9.50
N THR A 329 4.04 7.03 -9.42
CA THR A 329 4.82 6.40 -8.33
C THR A 329 4.40 6.95 -6.97
N LEU A 330 4.21 8.27 -6.86
CA LEU A 330 3.75 8.90 -5.63
C LEU A 330 2.34 8.43 -5.24
N ILE A 331 1.40 8.40 -6.19
CA ILE A 331 0.03 7.91 -6.00
C ILE A 331 0.05 6.45 -5.54
N GLN A 332 0.86 5.60 -6.18
CA GLN A 332 0.97 4.19 -5.84
C GLN A 332 1.55 3.99 -4.44
N ARG A 333 2.59 4.75 -4.07
CA ARG A 333 3.18 4.71 -2.73
C ARG A 333 2.15 5.10 -1.66
N GLN A 334 1.40 6.18 -1.88
CA GLN A 334 0.36 6.63 -0.94
C GLN A 334 -0.79 5.60 -0.86
N SER A 335 -1.19 5.03 -1.99
CA SER A 335 -2.19 3.96 -2.03
C SER A 335 -1.75 2.74 -1.22
N GLN A 336 -0.47 2.37 -1.32
CA GLN A 336 0.08 1.27 -0.52
C GLN A 336 0.09 1.60 0.97
N SER A 337 0.52 2.81 1.36
CA SER A 337 0.48 3.24 2.77
C SER A 337 -0.93 3.21 3.37
N ILE A 338 -1.96 3.59 2.60
CA ILE A 338 -3.36 3.47 3.05
C ILE A 338 -3.74 1.99 3.23
N ARG A 339 -3.37 1.11 2.29
CA ARG A 339 -3.63 -0.33 2.42
C ARG A 339 -2.95 -0.92 3.65
N ASP A 340 -1.70 -0.54 3.90
CA ASP A 340 -0.94 -1.01 5.07
C ASP A 340 -1.59 -0.55 6.38
N LEU A 341 -2.08 0.70 6.41
CA LEU A 341 -2.84 1.25 7.53
C LEU A 341 -4.17 0.52 7.74
N GLU A 342 -4.90 0.18 6.66
CA GLU A 342 -6.14 -0.59 6.71
C GLU A 342 -5.96 -2.04 7.15
N MET A 343 -4.85 -2.65 6.73
CA MET A 343 -4.46 -3.98 7.18
C MET A 343 -3.89 -3.95 8.61
N GLU A 344 -3.70 -2.75 9.17
CA GLU A 344 -3.01 -2.48 10.44
C GLU A 344 -1.78 -3.39 10.58
N SER A 345 -0.98 -3.47 9.52
CA SER A 345 0.25 -4.28 9.50
C SER A 345 1.36 -3.67 10.36
N GLY A 346 1.12 -2.48 10.93
CA GLY A 346 2.03 -1.78 11.84
C GLY A 346 1.98 -2.25 13.30
N TYR A 347 2.99 -1.83 14.06
CA TYR A 347 3.22 -2.13 15.47
C TYR A 347 2.25 -1.38 16.44
N ALA A 348 1.33 -0.57 15.91
CA ALA A 348 0.45 0.30 16.70
C ALA A 348 -1.03 0.03 16.36
N PRO A 349 -1.74 -0.81 17.16
CA PRO A 349 -3.13 -1.24 16.88
C PRO A 349 -4.16 -0.11 16.95
N PHE A 350 -3.75 1.06 17.44
CA PHE A 350 -4.60 2.22 17.57
C PHE A 350 -4.08 3.43 16.79
N LEU A 351 -3.03 3.30 15.96
CA LEU A 351 -2.50 4.42 15.17
C LEU A 351 -3.61 5.06 14.33
N SER A 352 -4.41 4.20 13.71
CA SER A 352 -5.56 4.55 12.89
C SER A 352 -6.63 5.33 13.67
N SER A 353 -6.66 5.18 15.00
CA SER A 353 -7.59 5.86 15.93
C SER A 353 -7.15 7.27 16.35
N TRP A 354 -5.85 7.60 16.27
CA TRP A 354 -5.32 8.91 16.68
C TRP A 354 -4.74 9.72 15.52
N LEU A 355 -4.50 9.08 14.37
CA LEU A 355 -3.93 9.73 13.18
C LEU A 355 -4.72 10.98 12.76
N PHE A 356 -6.05 10.94 12.97
CA PHE A 356 -6.96 12.02 12.60
C PHE A 356 -7.48 12.82 13.81
N ASP A 357 -7.06 12.48 15.02
CA ASP A 357 -7.36 13.23 16.24
C ASP A 357 -6.18 13.10 17.22
N ILE A 358 -5.24 14.04 17.12
CA ILE A 358 -4.01 14.06 17.93
C ILE A 358 -4.29 14.17 19.43
N SER A 359 -5.48 14.62 19.84
CA SER A 359 -5.88 14.68 21.25
C SER A 359 -6.04 13.28 21.88
N GLN A 360 -6.20 12.24 21.06
CA GLN A 360 -6.26 10.84 21.49
C GLN A 360 -4.88 10.18 21.58
N ALA A 361 -3.81 10.84 21.11
CA ALA A 361 -2.46 10.32 21.23
C ALA A 361 -1.98 10.41 22.69
N ASN A 362 -1.26 9.39 23.15
CA ASN A 362 -0.63 9.44 24.46
C ASN A 362 0.37 10.61 24.50
N THR A 363 0.26 11.48 25.50
CA THR A 363 1.35 12.41 25.82
C THR A 363 2.56 11.62 26.36
N PRO A 364 3.80 11.97 25.95
CA PRO A 364 5.02 11.27 26.36
C PRO A 364 5.20 11.11 27.87
#